data_AF-A0A948JBL7-F1
#
_entry.id   AF-A0A948JBL7-F1
#
_cell.length_a   1.000
_cell.length_b   1.000
_cell.length_c   1.000
_cell.angle_alpha   90.00
_cell.angle_beta   90.00
_cell.angle_gamma   90.00
#
_symmetry.space_group_name_H-M   'P 1'
#
loop_
_entity.id
_entity.type
_entity.pdbx_description
1 polymer ?
#
loop_
_entity_poly.entity_id
_entity_poly.type
_entity_poly.pdbx_seq_one_letter_code
_entity_poly.pdbx_strand_id
1 'polypeptide(L)'
;IVVANEATIAEGVIIPPTAPTNCAILGAGSSAHQPTWTAATAAGTALTVRQQGWTIEGFTFEAGAEGTSVRLEEVPASSYISYKTTIRNCRFDGLWGGLYGIDFYGAPHRVVVENCEFIEWRSLAGDAFAIYHSATPHDRSIQCKILNNVFWSNENHIGNHANGFSGCLFSGNVFDQNAYIPTIIMLDLRGATIHNIVTGNYFAGTYSNAGGYWDSVGTPGMWIGNIAEDVASPQVGDNGYTVASPV
;
A
#
# COMPACT_ATOMS: atom_id res chain seq x y z
N ILE A 1 -13.63 14.42 11.29
CA ILE A 1 -12.72 15.59 11.21
C ILE A 1 -12.67 16.00 9.76
N VAL A 2 -12.89 17.29 9.46
CA VAL A 2 -12.78 17.81 8.09
C VAL A 2 -11.66 18.84 8.10
N VAL A 3 -10.68 18.66 7.22
CA VAL A 3 -9.60 19.60 6.97
C VAL A 3 -9.92 20.26 5.64
N ALA A 4 -10.22 21.56 5.67
CA ALA A 4 -10.53 22.36 4.50
C ALA A 4 -9.44 23.41 4.25
N ASN A 5 -9.36 23.89 3.00
CA ASN A 5 -8.46 24.91 2.45
C ASN A 5 -7.10 24.38 1.98
N GLU A 6 -6.35 25.28 1.33
CA GLU A 6 -4.97 25.09 0.85
C GLU A 6 -3.95 24.97 2.00
N ALA A 7 -4.24 24.08 2.96
CA ALA A 7 -3.43 23.90 4.14
C ALA A 7 -2.43 22.76 3.96
N THR A 8 -1.17 23.04 4.23
CA THR A 8 -0.18 22.01 4.56
C THR A 8 -0.22 21.81 6.08
N ILE A 9 -0.63 20.62 6.50
CA ILE A 9 -0.55 20.18 7.89
C ILE A 9 0.82 19.53 8.09
N ALA A 10 1.62 20.06 9.00
CA ALA A 10 2.93 19.52 9.36
C ALA A 10 2.91 19.03 10.81
N GLU A 11 2.27 17.89 11.04
CA GLU A 11 2.14 17.29 12.37
C GLU A 11 2.02 15.76 12.30
N GLY A 12 2.46 15.09 13.36
CA GLY A 12 2.16 13.66 13.55
C GLY A 12 0.94 13.48 14.44
N VAL A 13 -0.13 12.88 13.92
CA VAL A 13 -1.34 12.56 14.69
C VAL A 13 -1.42 11.07 14.98
N ILE A 14 -1.82 10.74 16.19
CA ILE A 14 -2.18 9.38 16.59
C ILE A 14 -3.68 9.37 16.86
N ILE A 15 -4.41 8.48 16.20
CA ILE A 15 -5.77 8.11 16.60
C ILE A 15 -5.62 7.03 17.68
N PRO A 16 -5.80 7.35 18.97
CA PRO A 16 -5.56 6.40 20.04
C PRO A 16 -6.65 5.32 20.08
N PRO A 17 -6.39 4.19 20.76
CA PRO A 17 -7.40 3.13 21.00
C PRO A 17 -8.64 3.59 21.76
N THR A 18 -8.57 4.75 22.42
CA THR A 18 -9.66 5.37 23.16
C THR A 18 -10.49 6.33 22.31
N ALA A 19 -10.08 6.61 21.07
CA ALA A 19 -10.85 7.43 20.16
C ALA A 19 -12.19 6.76 19.80
N PRO A 20 -13.21 7.52 19.38
CA PRO A 20 -14.43 6.95 18.83
C PRO A 20 -14.16 6.03 17.63
N THR A 21 -15.03 5.04 17.43
CA THR A 21 -14.97 4.09 16.31
C THR A 21 -15.76 4.62 15.12
N ASN A 22 -15.53 4.08 13.93
CA ASN A 22 -16.33 4.38 12.73
C ASN A 22 -16.38 5.87 12.38
N CYS A 23 -15.26 6.56 12.55
CA CYS A 23 -15.13 7.99 12.28
C CYS A 23 -14.39 8.25 10.97
N ALA A 24 -14.47 9.47 10.45
CA ALA A 24 -13.77 9.85 9.23
C ALA A 24 -12.87 11.06 9.44
N ILE A 25 -11.73 11.09 8.76
CA ILE A 25 -10.90 12.26 8.52
C ILE A 25 -10.94 12.54 7.02
N LEU A 26 -11.47 13.69 6.64
CA LEU A 26 -11.72 14.06 5.26
C LEU A 26 -10.91 15.30 4.91
N GLY A 27 -10.09 15.20 3.87
CA GLY A 27 -9.42 16.30 3.21
C GLY A 27 -10.35 16.90 2.16
N ALA A 28 -10.56 18.21 2.22
CA ALA A 28 -11.38 18.96 1.30
C ALA A 28 -10.52 20.05 0.64
N GLY A 29 -9.82 19.67 -0.43
CA GLY A 29 -8.97 20.57 -1.20
C GLY A 29 -9.53 20.88 -2.58
N SER A 30 -8.96 21.91 -3.20
CA SER A 30 -9.33 22.40 -4.53
C SER A 30 -8.38 21.93 -5.64
N SER A 31 -7.31 21.20 -5.29
CA SER A 31 -6.26 20.78 -6.22
C SER A 31 -5.79 19.36 -5.92
N ALA A 32 -5.04 18.79 -6.87
CA ALA A 32 -4.51 17.42 -6.76
C ALA A 32 -3.49 17.24 -5.63
N HIS A 33 -2.92 18.33 -5.09
CA HIS A 33 -1.88 18.30 -4.06
C HIS A 33 -2.38 18.71 -2.68
N GLN A 34 -3.67 19.01 -2.53
CA GLN A 34 -4.20 19.58 -1.30
C GLN A 34 -5.53 18.95 -0.84
N PRO A 35 -5.78 18.96 0.48
CA PRO A 35 -4.88 19.38 1.55
C PRO A 35 -3.68 18.42 1.70
N THR A 36 -2.53 18.99 2.04
CA THR A 36 -1.28 18.23 2.23
C THR A 36 -1.10 17.88 3.69
N TRP A 37 -0.65 16.66 3.99
CA TRP A 37 -0.34 16.23 5.35
C TRP A 37 1.04 15.56 5.40
N THR A 38 1.97 16.19 6.10
CA THR A 38 3.29 15.67 6.40
C THR A 38 3.50 15.52 7.91
N ALA A 39 4.40 14.64 8.31
CA ALA A 39 4.82 14.54 9.70
C ALA A 39 5.56 15.81 10.17
N ALA A 40 5.62 16.02 11.48
CA ALA A 40 6.38 17.13 12.08
C ALA A 40 7.90 17.02 11.88
N THR A 41 8.40 15.82 11.60
CA THR A 41 9.83 15.53 11.39
C THR A 41 9.99 14.68 10.14
N ALA A 42 11.14 14.80 9.44
CA ALA A 42 11.38 14.08 8.18
C ALA A 42 11.17 12.56 8.30
N ALA A 43 11.79 11.91 9.29
CA ALA A 43 11.63 10.49 9.57
C ALA A 43 10.38 10.13 10.41
N GLY A 44 9.42 11.07 10.50
CA GLY A 44 8.23 10.91 11.32
C GLY A 44 7.11 10.15 10.62
N THR A 45 6.04 9.86 11.36
CA THR A 45 4.78 9.37 10.80
C THR A 45 3.73 10.46 10.83
N ALA A 46 3.05 10.73 9.71
CA ALA A 46 2.04 11.79 9.65
C ALA A 46 0.74 11.36 10.36
N LEU A 47 0.27 10.14 10.11
CA LEU A 47 -0.93 9.60 10.76
C LEU A 47 -0.73 8.15 11.23
N THR A 48 -0.92 7.89 12.52
CA THR A 48 -0.97 6.55 13.09
C THR A 48 -2.40 6.21 13.52
N VAL A 49 -2.95 5.10 13.05
CA VAL A 49 -4.30 4.61 13.38
C VAL A 49 -4.22 3.42 14.32
N ARG A 50 -4.82 3.54 15.52
CA ARG A 50 -4.92 2.46 16.51
C ARG A 50 -6.37 2.12 16.90
N GLN A 51 -7.33 2.58 16.10
CA GLN A 51 -8.76 2.41 16.35
C GLN A 51 -9.51 1.98 15.08
N GLN A 52 -10.60 1.22 15.26
CA GLN A 52 -11.30 0.55 14.18
C GLN A 52 -12.27 1.45 13.41
N GLY A 53 -12.47 1.09 12.13
CA GLY A 53 -13.50 1.62 11.26
C GLY A 53 -13.24 3.04 10.78
N TRP A 54 -12.00 3.53 10.86
CA TRP A 54 -11.70 4.88 10.44
C TRP A 54 -11.64 5.00 8.92
N THR A 55 -12.23 6.08 8.38
CA THR A 55 -12.07 6.45 6.97
C THR A 55 -11.11 7.62 6.87
N ILE A 56 -10.08 7.51 6.03
CA ILE A 56 -9.14 8.56 5.67
C ILE A 56 -9.30 8.83 4.18
N GLU A 57 -9.59 10.07 3.82
CA GLU A 57 -9.93 10.39 2.42
C GLU A 57 -9.48 11.78 2.00
N GLY A 58 -9.08 11.91 0.73
CA GLY A 58 -8.95 13.22 0.07
C GLY A 58 -7.72 14.02 0.48
N PHE A 59 -6.67 13.36 0.97
CA PHE A 59 -5.41 14.01 1.34
C PHE A 59 -4.31 13.71 0.33
N THR A 60 -3.39 14.66 0.18
CA THR A 60 -2.02 14.36 -0.28
C THR A 60 -1.15 14.15 0.94
N PHE A 61 -0.68 12.93 1.17
CA PHE A 61 0.33 12.67 2.18
C PHE A 61 1.72 12.83 1.57
N GLU A 62 2.58 13.56 2.27
CA GLU A 62 3.98 13.71 1.91
C GLU A 62 4.84 13.08 3.02
N ALA A 63 5.76 12.20 2.64
CA ALA A 63 6.76 11.67 3.57
C ALA A 63 8.12 12.29 3.29
N GLY A 64 8.71 12.87 4.33
CA GLY A 64 10.12 13.28 4.29
C GLY A 64 11.06 12.08 4.29
N ALA A 65 12.37 12.35 4.27
CA ALA A 65 13.40 11.32 4.29
C ALA A 65 13.20 10.34 5.45
N GLU A 66 13.15 9.04 5.14
CA GLU A 66 12.89 7.93 6.07
C GLU A 66 11.49 7.97 6.73
N GLY A 67 10.60 8.82 6.24
CA GLY A 67 9.27 9.06 6.82
C GLY A 67 8.23 8.02 6.42
N THR A 68 7.15 7.97 7.20
CA THR A 68 5.95 7.17 6.88
C THR A 68 4.74 8.08 6.75
N SER A 69 3.94 7.94 5.70
CA SER A 69 2.72 8.74 5.56
C SER A 69 1.64 8.27 6.54
N VAL A 70 1.18 7.03 6.40
CA VAL A 70 0.16 6.44 7.28
C VAL A 70 0.66 5.13 7.88
N ARG A 71 0.51 4.94 9.19
CA ARG A 71 0.73 3.66 9.87
C ARG A 71 -0.58 3.12 10.44
N LEU A 72 -0.91 1.90 10.07
CA LEU A 72 -2.02 1.13 10.61
C LEU A 72 -1.47 0.15 11.63
N GLU A 73 -1.76 0.33 12.91
CA GLU A 73 -1.26 -0.56 13.96
C GLU A 73 -2.34 -1.52 14.43
N GLU A 74 -2.01 -2.81 14.44
CA GLU A 74 -2.82 -3.84 15.08
C GLU A 74 -1.89 -4.84 15.80
N VAL A 75 -1.87 -4.77 17.15
CA VAL A 75 -0.93 -5.52 17.98
C VAL A 75 -1.70 -6.24 19.10
N PRO A 76 -1.67 -7.60 19.19
CA PRO A 76 -2.55 -8.36 20.10
C PRO A 76 -2.36 -8.09 21.59
N ALA A 77 -1.13 -7.79 22.01
CA ALA A 77 -0.81 -7.48 23.41
C ALA A 77 -1.18 -6.04 23.78
N SER A 78 -1.79 -5.28 22.86
CA SER A 78 -2.22 -3.91 23.05
C SER A 78 -3.71 -3.78 22.70
N SER A 79 -4.31 -2.64 23.02
CA SER A 79 -5.64 -2.28 22.54
C SER A 79 -5.65 -1.72 21.12
N TYR A 80 -4.55 -1.80 20.38
CA TYR A 80 -4.39 -1.14 19.08
C TYR A 80 -5.06 -1.97 18.01
N ILE A 81 -6.08 -1.41 17.37
CA ILE A 81 -6.95 -2.14 16.45
C ILE A 81 -7.30 -1.26 15.23
N SER A 82 -6.44 -1.21 14.23
CA SER A 82 -6.71 -0.50 12.96
C SER A 82 -7.66 -1.23 12.00
N TYR A 83 -8.38 -2.25 12.49
CA TYR A 83 -9.42 -2.99 11.79
C TYR A 83 -10.37 -2.12 10.97
N LYS A 84 -10.73 -2.58 9.76
CA LYS A 84 -11.74 -1.92 8.89
C LYS A 84 -11.39 -0.47 8.52
N THR A 85 -10.13 -0.07 8.66
CA THR A 85 -9.72 1.23 8.16
C THR A 85 -9.92 1.28 6.65
N THR A 86 -10.49 2.38 6.15
CA THR A 86 -10.64 2.65 4.73
C THR A 86 -9.80 3.87 4.39
N ILE A 87 -8.87 3.73 3.46
CA ILE A 87 -8.05 4.82 2.92
C ILE A 87 -8.44 4.97 1.45
N ARG A 88 -8.94 6.14 1.05
CA ARG A 88 -9.44 6.32 -0.32
C ARG A 88 -9.24 7.69 -0.90
N ASN A 89 -9.11 7.79 -2.22
CA ASN A 89 -8.97 9.07 -2.92
C ASN A 89 -7.81 9.92 -2.36
N CYS A 90 -6.71 9.28 -1.96
CA CYS A 90 -5.53 9.95 -1.43
C CYS A 90 -4.37 9.85 -2.42
N ARG A 91 -3.47 10.83 -2.37
CA ARG A 91 -2.17 10.77 -3.03
C ARG A 91 -1.09 10.57 -1.96
N PHE A 92 -0.13 9.70 -2.22
CA PHE A 92 0.99 9.36 -1.35
C PHE A 92 2.29 9.65 -2.08
N ASP A 93 2.94 10.74 -1.69
CA ASP A 93 4.15 11.25 -2.32
C ASP A 93 5.36 11.03 -1.41
N GLY A 94 6.30 10.21 -1.86
CA GLY A 94 7.51 9.88 -1.13
C GLY A 94 8.59 10.96 -1.21
N LEU A 95 8.42 12.02 -2.01
CA LEU A 95 9.40 13.10 -2.16
C LEU A 95 10.84 12.58 -2.38
N TRP A 96 11.00 11.44 -3.06
CA TRP A 96 12.26 10.78 -3.37
C TRP A 96 13.09 10.32 -2.15
N GLY A 97 12.52 10.31 -0.96
CA GLY A 97 13.21 9.90 0.28
C GLY A 97 12.34 9.21 1.32
N GLY A 98 11.02 9.19 1.13
CA GLY A 98 10.06 8.56 2.01
C GLY A 98 10.26 7.05 2.08
N LEU A 99 10.08 6.50 3.28
CA LEU A 99 10.24 5.08 3.53
C LEU A 99 8.96 4.31 3.22
N TYR A 100 7.82 4.70 3.81
CA TYR A 100 6.55 3.99 3.62
C TYR A 100 5.35 4.91 3.33
N GLY A 101 4.58 4.62 2.27
CA GLY A 101 3.29 5.28 2.05
C GLY A 101 2.26 4.84 3.08
N ILE A 102 1.94 3.55 3.08
CA ILE A 102 1.13 2.92 4.12
C ILE A 102 1.93 1.78 4.75
N ASP A 103 2.12 1.86 6.06
CA ASP A 103 2.73 0.81 6.87
C ASP A 103 1.66 0.02 7.63
N PHE A 104 1.45 -1.23 7.23
CA PHE A 104 0.66 -2.21 7.96
C PHE A 104 1.54 -2.80 9.07
N TYR A 105 1.46 -2.22 10.26
CA TYR A 105 2.24 -2.64 11.43
C TYR A 105 1.46 -3.67 12.26
N GLY A 106 1.90 -4.92 12.19
CA GLY A 106 1.25 -6.06 12.84
C GLY A 106 0.29 -6.76 11.91
N ALA A 107 -0.99 -6.93 12.28
CA ALA A 107 -1.96 -7.57 11.39
C ALA A 107 -3.27 -6.81 11.19
N PRO A 108 -3.23 -5.56 10.70
CA PRO A 108 -4.44 -4.85 10.33
C PRO A 108 -5.32 -5.73 9.43
N HIS A 109 -6.54 -6.02 9.87
CA HIS A 109 -7.46 -6.87 9.11
C HIS A 109 -8.60 -6.06 8.46
N ARG A 110 -9.14 -6.57 7.34
CA ARG A 110 -10.24 -5.95 6.56
C ARG A 110 -10.01 -4.48 6.19
N VAL A 111 -8.77 -4.06 6.02
CA VAL A 111 -8.43 -2.72 5.54
C VAL A 111 -8.78 -2.61 4.06
N VAL A 112 -9.30 -1.46 3.65
CA VAL A 112 -9.53 -1.13 2.25
C VAL A 112 -8.64 0.05 1.88
N VAL A 113 -7.81 -0.11 0.85
CA VAL A 113 -7.05 0.97 0.22
C VAL A 113 -7.54 1.08 -1.20
N GLU A 114 -8.21 2.18 -1.55
CA GLU A 114 -8.84 2.30 -2.86
C GLU A 114 -8.69 3.66 -3.54
N ASN A 115 -8.57 3.65 -4.88
CA ASN A 115 -8.47 4.87 -5.69
C ASN A 115 -7.41 5.86 -5.17
N CYS A 116 -6.28 5.33 -4.70
CA CYS A 116 -5.14 6.12 -4.26
C CYS A 116 -4.02 6.10 -5.30
N GLU A 117 -3.19 7.13 -5.28
CA GLU A 117 -1.98 7.22 -6.09
C GLU A 117 -0.75 7.15 -5.17
N PHE A 118 0.24 6.34 -5.53
CA PHE A 118 1.51 6.22 -4.82
C PHE A 118 2.68 6.51 -5.74
N ILE A 119 3.51 7.48 -5.37
CA ILE A 119 4.58 8.00 -6.21
C ILE A 119 5.82 8.39 -5.40
N GLU A 120 6.99 8.29 -6.04
CA GLU A 120 8.28 8.82 -5.59
C GLU A 120 8.84 8.20 -4.30
N TRP A 121 8.50 6.94 -4.01
CA TRP A 121 9.03 6.20 -2.85
C TRP A 121 10.43 5.64 -3.14
N ARG A 122 11.45 6.04 -2.36
CA ARG A 122 12.85 5.60 -2.53
C ARG A 122 13.62 5.76 -1.24
N SER A 123 14.45 4.77 -0.88
CA SER A 123 15.46 4.92 0.17
C SER A 123 16.87 4.65 -0.38
N LEU A 124 17.90 5.00 0.39
CA LEU A 124 19.27 4.61 0.04
C LEU A 124 19.55 3.12 0.31
N ALA A 125 18.72 2.48 1.14
CA ALA A 125 18.89 1.10 1.55
C ALA A 125 18.13 0.11 0.64
N GLY A 126 17.31 0.59 -0.30
CA GLY A 126 16.54 -0.27 -1.20
C GLY A 126 15.24 -0.80 -0.58
N ASP A 127 14.80 -0.20 0.53
CA ASP A 127 13.74 -0.72 1.39
C ASP A 127 12.53 0.22 1.50
N ALA A 128 12.41 1.24 0.62
CA ALA A 128 11.20 2.06 0.55
C ALA A 128 10.08 1.36 -0.19
N PHE A 129 8.84 1.48 0.31
CA PHE A 129 7.64 0.87 -0.28
C PHE A 129 6.47 1.86 -0.30
N ALA A 130 5.67 1.82 -1.37
CA ALA A 130 4.38 2.51 -1.37
C ALA A 130 3.42 1.92 -0.32
N ILE A 131 3.32 0.59 -0.23
CA ILE A 131 2.61 -0.13 0.83
C ILE A 131 3.53 -1.22 1.39
N TYR A 132 3.85 -1.10 2.67
CA TYR A 132 4.66 -2.06 3.38
C TYR A 132 3.86 -2.75 4.47
N HIS A 133 4.19 -4.01 4.74
CA HIS A 133 3.71 -4.71 5.92
C HIS A 133 4.85 -4.91 6.88
N SER A 134 5.04 -4.04 7.86
CA SER A 134 6.10 -4.23 8.86
C SER A 134 5.73 -5.31 9.90
N ALA A 135 6.75 -6.00 10.40
CA ALA A 135 6.56 -7.16 11.27
C ALA A 135 6.29 -6.77 12.73
N THR A 136 5.29 -7.44 13.33
CA THR A 136 5.19 -7.71 14.77
C THR A 136 4.89 -9.21 14.93
N PRO A 137 5.04 -9.86 16.11
CA PRO A 137 4.78 -11.29 16.32
C PRO A 137 3.37 -11.81 15.97
N HIS A 138 2.50 -10.94 15.45
CA HIS A 138 1.21 -11.26 14.91
C HIS A 138 1.23 -10.88 13.43
N ASP A 139 1.27 -11.91 12.60
CA ASP A 139 2.17 -11.85 11.44
C ASP A 139 1.46 -11.69 10.09
N ARG A 140 0.15 -11.42 9.98
CA ARG A 140 -0.50 -11.36 8.64
C ARG A 140 -1.74 -10.48 8.59
N SER A 141 -1.70 -9.46 7.75
CA SER A 141 -2.89 -8.70 7.35
C SER A 141 -3.81 -9.56 6.50
N ILE A 142 -5.06 -9.76 6.95
CA ILE A 142 -6.02 -10.65 6.30
C ILE A 142 -7.26 -9.92 5.79
N GLN A 143 -7.84 -10.45 4.71
CA GLN A 143 -9.10 -9.94 4.13
C GLN A 143 -9.04 -8.47 3.72
N CYS A 144 -7.83 -7.95 3.49
CA CYS A 144 -7.63 -6.59 3.02
C CYS A 144 -7.95 -6.50 1.53
N LYS A 145 -8.27 -5.30 1.07
CA LYS A 145 -8.59 -5.01 -0.31
C LYS A 145 -7.75 -3.82 -0.78
N ILE A 146 -6.94 -4.04 -1.81
CA ILE A 146 -6.15 -2.99 -2.46
C ILE A 146 -6.73 -2.83 -3.86
N LEU A 147 -7.50 -1.76 -4.08
CA LEU A 147 -8.41 -1.62 -5.23
C LEU A 147 -8.16 -0.34 -6.04
N ASN A 148 -8.08 -0.46 -7.36
CA ASN A 148 -8.08 0.72 -8.25
C ASN A 148 -7.00 1.77 -7.92
N ASN A 149 -5.86 1.36 -7.36
CA ASN A 149 -4.77 2.26 -7.03
C ASN A 149 -3.77 2.35 -8.19
N VAL A 150 -3.02 3.44 -8.25
CA VAL A 150 -1.92 3.62 -9.21
C VAL A 150 -0.60 3.65 -8.44
N PHE A 151 0.32 2.77 -8.80
CA PHE A 151 1.68 2.72 -8.27
C PHE A 151 2.65 3.03 -9.41
N TRP A 152 3.41 4.12 -9.28
CA TRP A 152 4.37 4.51 -10.31
C TRP A 152 5.55 5.26 -9.70
N SER A 153 6.73 5.12 -10.31
CA SER A 153 7.98 5.75 -9.83
C SER A 153 8.28 5.45 -8.36
N ASN A 154 8.20 4.18 -7.96
CA ASN A 154 8.50 3.72 -6.60
C ASN A 154 9.55 2.62 -6.66
N GLU A 155 10.49 2.62 -5.73
CA GLU A 155 11.50 1.57 -5.61
C GLU A 155 10.85 0.22 -5.35
N ASN A 156 9.85 0.18 -4.46
CA ASN A 156 8.97 -0.97 -4.28
C ASN A 156 7.51 -0.51 -4.17
N HIS A 157 6.58 -1.26 -4.76
CA HIS A 157 5.15 -0.96 -4.71
C HIS A 157 4.49 -1.56 -3.48
N ILE A 158 4.26 -2.87 -3.47
CA ILE A 158 3.59 -3.56 -2.35
C ILE A 158 4.42 -4.75 -1.93
N GLY A 159 4.72 -4.88 -0.64
CA GLY A 159 5.36 -6.10 -0.16
C GLY A 159 5.51 -6.27 1.34
N ASN A 160 5.69 -7.54 1.71
CA ASN A 160 6.61 -8.01 2.74
C ASN A 160 6.75 -9.53 2.59
N HIS A 161 7.97 -9.99 2.36
CA HIS A 161 8.30 -11.40 2.20
C HIS A 161 7.92 -12.25 3.42
N ALA A 162 8.15 -11.77 4.65
CA ALA A 162 8.09 -12.62 5.84
C ALA A 162 6.66 -12.81 6.38
N ASN A 163 5.90 -11.71 6.43
CA ASN A 163 4.65 -11.59 7.19
C ASN A 163 3.52 -11.00 6.33
N GLY A 164 3.60 -11.17 5.01
CA GLY A 164 2.79 -10.45 4.03
C GLY A 164 1.28 -10.70 4.07
N PHE A 165 0.60 -10.08 3.11
CA PHE A 165 -0.84 -10.16 2.93
C PHE A 165 -1.33 -11.60 2.69
N SER A 166 -2.43 -11.98 3.34
CA SER A 166 -2.95 -13.35 3.29
C SER A 166 -4.48 -13.37 3.16
N GLY A 167 -5.02 -14.03 2.15
CA GLY A 167 -6.47 -14.02 1.90
C GLY A 167 -7.00 -12.62 1.53
N CYS A 168 -6.21 -11.82 0.84
CA CYS A 168 -6.51 -10.46 0.42
C CYS A 168 -6.90 -10.40 -1.06
N LEU A 169 -7.51 -9.28 -1.46
CA LEU A 169 -7.89 -8.98 -2.84
C LEU A 169 -7.08 -7.79 -3.36
N PHE A 170 -6.45 -7.97 -4.51
CA PHE A 170 -5.76 -6.94 -5.28
C PHE A 170 -6.43 -6.84 -6.65
N SER A 171 -7.13 -5.74 -6.92
CA SER A 171 -7.89 -5.63 -8.18
C SER A 171 -7.96 -4.22 -8.75
N GLY A 172 -7.90 -4.11 -10.08
CA GLY A 172 -8.02 -2.82 -10.78
C GLY A 172 -6.81 -1.89 -10.61
N ASN A 173 -5.73 -2.35 -9.98
CA ASN A 173 -4.55 -1.51 -9.74
C ASN A 173 -3.66 -1.44 -10.98
N VAL A 174 -2.87 -0.37 -11.08
CA VAL A 174 -1.81 -0.19 -12.07
C VAL A 174 -0.47 -0.30 -11.37
N PHE A 175 0.35 -1.27 -11.77
CA PHE A 175 1.73 -1.44 -11.31
C PHE A 175 2.67 -1.04 -12.45
N ASP A 176 3.16 0.19 -12.42
CA ASP A 176 3.98 0.79 -13.48
C ASP A 176 5.49 0.56 -13.25
N GLN A 177 6.20 0.24 -14.32
CA GLN A 177 7.67 0.14 -14.31
C GLN A 177 8.27 1.45 -14.82
N ASN A 178 8.29 2.48 -13.98
CA ASN A 178 8.75 3.78 -14.43
C ASN A 178 10.28 3.88 -14.53
N ALA A 179 10.76 4.79 -15.38
CA ALA A 179 12.18 5.04 -15.63
C ALA A 179 12.85 5.94 -14.58
N TYR A 180 12.08 6.73 -13.83
CA TYR A 180 12.61 7.70 -12.86
C TYR A 180 13.20 7.05 -11.61
N ILE A 181 12.41 6.20 -10.96
CA ILE A 181 12.84 5.31 -9.89
C ILE A 181 12.59 3.89 -10.39
N PRO A 182 13.65 3.13 -10.71
CA PRO A 182 13.49 1.75 -11.15
C PRO A 182 12.80 0.91 -10.07
N THR A 183 11.62 0.38 -10.39
CA THR A 183 10.88 -0.52 -9.50
C THR A 183 11.58 -1.88 -9.42
N ILE A 184 11.85 -2.35 -8.20
CA ILE A 184 12.44 -3.66 -7.90
C ILE A 184 11.34 -4.68 -7.54
N ILE A 185 10.42 -4.29 -6.66
CA ILE A 185 9.28 -5.13 -6.26
C ILE A 185 7.99 -4.48 -6.73
N MET A 186 7.27 -5.19 -7.59
CA MET A 186 5.94 -4.79 -8.07
C MET A 186 4.84 -5.25 -7.11
N LEU A 187 4.87 -6.52 -6.73
CA LEU A 187 3.89 -7.09 -5.80
C LEU A 187 4.48 -8.35 -5.17
N ASP A 188 4.81 -8.28 -3.88
CA ASP A 188 5.37 -9.41 -3.14
C ASP A 188 4.37 -10.00 -2.13
N LEU A 189 3.86 -11.19 -2.47
CA LEU A 189 2.89 -11.95 -1.67
C LEU A 189 3.48 -13.26 -1.10
N ARG A 190 4.81 -13.41 -1.05
CA ARG A 190 5.46 -14.67 -0.60
C ARG A 190 5.09 -15.10 0.82
N GLY A 191 4.82 -14.15 1.71
CA GLY A 191 4.47 -14.41 3.11
C GLY A 191 3.05 -14.94 3.35
N ALA A 192 2.25 -15.10 2.29
CA ALA A 192 0.85 -15.51 2.40
C ALA A 192 0.69 -16.98 2.83
N THR A 193 -0.27 -17.24 3.71
CA THR A 193 -0.69 -18.60 4.12
C THR A 193 -2.15 -18.92 3.80
N ILE A 194 -2.85 -17.94 3.24
CA ILE A 194 -4.18 -18.07 2.65
C ILE A 194 -4.05 -17.44 1.27
N HIS A 195 -4.57 -18.12 0.26
CA HIS A 195 -4.44 -17.68 -1.13
C HIS A 195 -4.96 -16.24 -1.29
N ASN A 196 -4.15 -15.39 -1.91
CA ASN A 196 -4.59 -14.07 -2.34
C ASN A 196 -5.29 -14.17 -3.69
N ILE A 197 -6.12 -13.18 -4.01
CA ILE A 197 -6.73 -13.02 -5.32
C ILE A 197 -6.18 -11.74 -5.94
N VAL A 198 -5.57 -11.87 -7.11
CA VAL A 198 -4.94 -10.80 -7.87
C VAL A 198 -5.54 -10.81 -9.28
N THR A 199 -6.44 -9.89 -9.58
CA THR A 199 -7.21 -9.93 -10.84
C THR A 199 -7.59 -8.55 -11.37
N GLY A 200 -7.65 -8.40 -12.69
CA GLY A 200 -8.03 -7.15 -13.34
C GLY A 200 -7.04 -5.99 -13.12
N ASN A 201 -5.80 -6.28 -12.76
CA ASN A 201 -4.74 -5.28 -12.63
C ASN A 201 -4.00 -5.09 -13.97
N TYR A 202 -3.22 -4.02 -14.08
CA TYR A 202 -2.21 -3.82 -15.11
C TYR A 202 -0.82 -4.08 -14.54
N PHE A 203 -0.02 -4.91 -15.23
CA PHE A 203 1.34 -5.29 -14.88
C PHE A 203 2.33 -4.85 -15.97
N ALA A 204 3.13 -3.84 -15.68
CA ALA A 204 4.22 -3.42 -16.54
C ALA A 204 5.45 -4.33 -16.42
N GLY A 205 6.28 -4.36 -17.45
CA GLY A 205 7.54 -5.10 -17.42
C GLY A 205 7.39 -6.61 -17.52
N THR A 206 8.44 -7.33 -17.10
CA THR A 206 8.49 -8.79 -17.15
C THR A 206 7.59 -9.41 -16.07
N TYR A 207 6.61 -10.22 -16.46
CA TYR A 207 5.70 -10.89 -15.53
C TYR A 207 6.35 -12.18 -15.00
N SER A 208 7.22 -12.02 -14.00
CA SER A 208 7.96 -13.10 -13.35
C SER A 208 8.44 -12.70 -11.96
N ASN A 209 8.98 -13.67 -11.22
CA ASN A 209 9.71 -13.42 -9.98
C ASN A 209 10.89 -12.45 -10.17
N ALA A 210 11.62 -12.58 -11.29
CA ALA A 210 12.72 -11.67 -11.63
C ALA A 210 12.25 -10.24 -11.93
N GLY A 211 11.02 -10.07 -12.43
CA GLY A 211 10.39 -8.77 -12.66
C GLY A 211 9.71 -8.17 -11.44
N GLY A 212 9.81 -8.81 -10.26
CA GLY A 212 9.29 -8.27 -9.01
C GLY A 212 7.85 -8.68 -8.68
N TYR A 213 7.26 -9.62 -9.42
CA TYR A 213 5.95 -10.20 -9.11
C TYR A 213 6.15 -11.54 -8.41
N TRP A 214 5.77 -11.63 -7.13
CA TRP A 214 5.99 -12.83 -6.33
C TRP A 214 4.69 -13.37 -5.74
N ASP A 215 4.39 -14.62 -6.06
CA ASP A 215 3.33 -15.39 -5.41
C ASP A 215 3.87 -16.22 -4.23
N SER A 216 2.98 -16.72 -3.37
CA SER A 216 3.35 -17.66 -2.31
C SER A 216 3.51 -19.07 -2.86
N VAL A 217 4.70 -19.65 -2.73
CA VAL A 217 4.96 -21.05 -3.17
C VAL A 217 4.16 -22.05 -2.34
N GLY A 218 4.02 -21.81 -1.03
CA GLY A 218 3.32 -22.71 -0.12
C GLY A 218 1.80 -22.56 -0.15
N THR A 219 1.29 -21.41 -0.62
CA THR A 219 -0.15 -21.18 -0.76
C THR A 219 -0.41 -20.28 -1.98
N PRO A 220 -0.26 -20.82 -3.21
CA PRO A 220 -0.38 -20.04 -4.43
C PRO A 220 -1.73 -19.31 -4.51
N GLY A 221 -1.66 -18.04 -4.91
CA GLY A 221 -2.82 -17.19 -5.14
C GLY A 221 -3.49 -17.46 -6.49
N MET A 222 -4.59 -16.76 -6.74
CA MET A 222 -5.21 -16.66 -8.06
C MET A 222 -4.72 -15.40 -8.74
N TRP A 223 -3.97 -15.54 -9.83
CA TRP A 223 -3.40 -14.41 -10.59
C TRP A 223 -3.95 -14.29 -12.01
N ILE A 224 -5.15 -14.79 -12.27
CA ILE A 224 -5.74 -14.87 -13.61
C ILE A 224 -6.52 -13.58 -13.95
N GLY A 225 -6.41 -13.15 -15.21
CA GLY A 225 -7.21 -12.06 -15.76
C GLY A 225 -6.64 -10.66 -15.50
N ASN A 226 -5.34 -10.54 -15.25
CA ASN A 226 -4.62 -9.27 -15.26
C ASN A 226 -4.11 -8.99 -16.67
N ILE A 227 -3.92 -7.72 -17.03
CA ILE A 227 -3.24 -7.33 -18.28
C ILE A 227 -1.75 -7.24 -17.97
N ALA A 228 -0.90 -7.90 -18.76
CA ALA A 228 0.55 -7.86 -18.64
C ALA A 228 1.21 -7.53 -19.96
N GLU A 229 2.28 -6.73 -19.94
CA GLU A 229 3.09 -6.40 -21.12
C GLU A 229 3.90 -7.60 -21.66
N ASP A 230 4.21 -8.56 -20.78
CA ASP A 230 5.07 -9.71 -21.06
C ASP A 230 4.36 -10.86 -21.78
N VAL A 231 3.92 -10.62 -23.01
CA VAL A 231 3.25 -11.65 -23.85
C VAL A 231 4.14 -12.81 -24.27
N ALA A 232 5.45 -12.72 -24.02
CA ALA A 232 6.39 -13.82 -24.28
C ALA A 232 6.44 -14.84 -23.13
N SER A 233 5.94 -14.46 -21.95
CA SER A 233 5.90 -15.33 -20.77
C SER A 233 4.84 -16.42 -20.92
N PRO A 234 5.15 -17.70 -20.60
CA PRO A 234 4.16 -18.78 -20.61
C PRO A 234 2.97 -18.56 -19.67
N GLN A 235 3.13 -17.68 -18.68
CA GLN A 235 2.09 -17.32 -17.72
C GLN A 235 1.14 -16.24 -18.25
N VAL A 236 1.41 -15.69 -19.45
CA VAL A 236 0.61 -14.67 -20.14
C VAL A 236 0.15 -15.22 -21.48
N GLY A 237 -1.15 -15.15 -21.75
CA GLY A 237 -1.69 -15.56 -23.06
C GLY A 237 -1.36 -14.54 -24.15
N ASP A 238 -1.44 -14.96 -25.42
CA ASP A 238 -1.20 -14.10 -26.60
C ASP A 238 -2.10 -12.84 -26.65
N ASN A 239 -3.21 -12.85 -25.90
CA ASN A 239 -4.12 -11.73 -25.73
C ASN A 239 -3.69 -10.72 -24.64
N GLY A 240 -2.52 -10.89 -24.02
CA GLY A 240 -1.99 -10.04 -22.96
C GLY A 240 -2.56 -10.33 -21.57
N TYR A 241 -3.41 -11.34 -21.42
CA TYR A 241 -3.99 -11.68 -20.12
C TYR A 241 -3.19 -12.74 -19.39
N THR A 242 -2.95 -12.53 -18.10
CA THR A 242 -2.33 -13.54 -17.24
C THR A 242 -3.24 -14.76 -17.10
N VAL A 243 -2.66 -15.95 -17.29
CA VAL A 243 -3.34 -17.25 -17.20
C VAL A 243 -2.81 -18.12 -16.06
N ALA A 244 -1.73 -17.69 -15.40
CA ALA A 244 -1.13 -18.36 -14.24
C ALA A 244 -0.41 -17.34 -13.33
N SER A 245 -0.04 -17.79 -12.12
CA SER A 245 0.85 -17.04 -11.21
C SER A 245 2.25 -16.86 -11.80
N PRO A 246 2.96 -15.77 -11.46
CA PRO A 246 4.35 -15.56 -11.88
C PRO A 246 5.26 -16.65 -11.32
N VAL A 247 6.34 -16.97 -12.04
CA VAL A 247 7.38 -17.94 -11.64
C VAL A 247 8.78 -17.37 -11.76
#